data_AF-R7UN18-F1
#
_entry.id   AF-R7UN18-F1
#
_cell.length_a   1.000
_cell.length_b   1.000
_cell.length_c   1.000
_cell.angle_alpha   90.00
_cell.angle_beta   90.00
_cell.angle_gamma   90.00
#
_symmetry.space_group_name_H-M   'P 1'
#
loop_
_entity.id
_entity.type
_entity.pdbx_description
1 polymer ?
#
loop_
_entity_poly.entity_id
_entity_poly.type
_entity_poly.pdbx_seq_one_letter_code
_entity_poly.pdbx_strand_id
1 'polypeptide(L)'
;MEESSQEYTIESLREYDGIKRDRILLAVSDVVYDVTAGKQFYGKGGPYAALAGRDATRGLCLFEVIASDEPIDASALTDCERESLEHWSTFYAGI
;
A
#
# COMPACT_ATOMS: atom_id res chain seq x y z
N MET A 1 12.47 -10.87 -18.75
CA MET A 1 11.18 -10.84 -18.04
C MET A 1 10.93 -9.39 -17.72
N GLU A 2 9.89 -8.83 -18.30
CA GLU A 2 9.59 -7.39 -18.24
C GLU A 2 8.87 -7.14 -16.91
N GLU A 3 9.64 -6.91 -15.84
CA GLU A 3 9.08 -6.32 -14.62
C GLU A 3 8.71 -4.88 -14.96
N SER A 4 7.44 -4.68 -15.32
CA SER A 4 6.88 -3.36 -15.56
C SER A 4 6.84 -2.62 -14.23
N SER A 5 7.97 -2.04 -13.82
CA SER A 5 8.03 -1.00 -12.79
C SER A 5 7.32 0.23 -13.34
N GLN A 6 6.00 0.19 -13.31
CA GLN A 6 5.18 1.39 -13.47
C GLN A 6 5.52 2.27 -12.27
N GLU A 7 6.33 3.32 -12.49
CA GLU A 7 6.58 4.35 -11.48
C GLU A 7 5.25 5.10 -11.24
N TYR A 8 4.50 4.67 -10.23
CA TYR A 8 3.35 5.42 -9.77
C TYR A 8 3.81 6.48 -8.79
N THR A 9 3.53 7.75 -9.11
CA THR A 9 3.65 8.81 -8.13
C THR A 9 2.54 8.70 -7.09
N ILE A 10 2.78 9.21 -5.88
CA ILE A 10 1.77 9.30 -4.80
C ILE A 10 0.47 9.95 -5.32
N GLU A 11 0.60 10.98 -6.16
CA GLU A 11 -0.54 11.67 -6.76
C GLU A 11 -1.34 10.77 -7.72
N SER A 12 -0.65 9.95 -8.53
CA SER A 12 -1.28 9.00 -9.44
C SER A 12 -1.96 7.87 -8.67
N LEU A 13 -1.34 7.35 -7.61
CA LEU A 13 -1.90 6.33 -6.71
C LEU A 13 -3.28 6.74 -6.17
N ARG A 14 -3.48 8.02 -5.84
CA ARG A 14 -4.76 8.56 -5.35
C ARG A 14 -5.91 8.51 -6.37
N GLU A 15 -5.63 8.19 -7.63
CA GLU A 15 -6.66 7.89 -8.63
C GLU A 15 -7.18 6.45 -8.52
N TYR A 16 -6.40 5.55 -7.91
CA TYR A 16 -6.68 4.12 -7.82
C TYR A 16 -7.16 3.74 -6.40
N ASP A 17 -8.22 4.42 -5.95
CA ASP A 17 -8.86 4.21 -4.65
C ASP A 17 -10.08 3.27 -4.71
N GLY A 18 -10.38 2.69 -5.88
CA GLY A 18 -11.60 1.90 -6.09
C GLY A 18 -12.89 2.73 -6.21
N ILE A 19 -12.78 4.07 -6.16
CA ILE A 19 -13.90 5.03 -6.30
C ILE A 19 -13.78 5.79 -7.62
N LYS A 20 -12.62 6.42 -7.86
CA LYS A 20 -12.33 7.15 -9.10
C LYS A 20 -12.03 6.20 -10.26
N ARG A 21 -11.23 5.16 -9.99
CA ARG A 21 -10.95 4.04 -10.88
C ARG A 21 -11.50 2.78 -10.24
N ASP A 22 -11.88 1.78 -11.04
CA ASP A 22 -12.34 0.50 -10.48
C ASP A 22 -11.20 -0.29 -9.83
N ARG A 23 -9.96 -0.04 -10.26
CA ARG A 23 -8.73 -0.62 -9.72
C ARG A 23 -8.33 0.05 -8.41
N ILE A 24 -7.80 -0.76 -7.49
CA ILE A 24 -7.28 -0.31 -6.20
C ILE A 24 -5.79 -0.63 -6.14
N LEU A 25 -4.97 0.42 -6.03
CA LEU A 25 -3.53 0.28 -5.85
C LEU A 25 -3.15 0.71 -4.43
N LEU A 26 -2.07 0.14 -3.92
CA LEU A 26 -1.55 0.43 -2.59
C LEU A 26 -0.02 0.37 -2.67
N ALA A 27 0.68 1.31 -2.01
CA ALA A 27 2.13 1.27 -1.93
C ALA A 27 2.60 0.70 -0.59
N VAL A 28 3.58 -0.21 -0.63
CA VAL A 28 4.26 -0.78 0.54
C VAL A 28 5.76 -0.79 0.25
N SER A 29 6.54 -0.10 1.07
CA SER A 29 8.00 0.01 0.97
C SER A 29 8.46 0.41 -0.43
N ASP A 30 7.92 1.51 -0.97
CA ASP A 30 8.18 2.01 -2.34
C ASP A 30 7.74 1.08 -3.49
N VAL A 31 7.06 -0.03 -3.20
CA VAL A 31 6.52 -0.95 -4.21
C VAL A 31 5.01 -0.81 -4.28
N VAL A 32 4.46 -0.73 -5.49
CA VAL A 32 3.01 -0.60 -5.70
C VAL A 32 2.39 -1.94 -6.06
N TYR A 33 1.36 -2.31 -5.30
CA TYR A 33 0.63 -3.56 -5.44
C TYR A 33 -0.81 -3.30 -5.88
N ASP A 34 -1.31 -4.15 -6.78
CA ASP A 34 -2.72 -4.13 -7.20
C ASP A 34 -3.55 -5.01 -6.27
N VAL A 35 -4.36 -4.37 -5.43
CA VAL A 35 -5.25 -5.04 -4.48
C VAL A 35 -6.71 -4.95 -4.89
N THR A 36 -6.97 -4.78 -6.19
CA THR A 36 -8.33 -4.76 -6.75
C THR A 36 -9.09 -6.04 -6.42
N ALA A 37 -8.43 -7.20 -6.38
CA ALA A 37 -9.04 -8.46 -5.95
C ALA A 37 -9.58 -8.40 -4.52
N GLY A 38 -8.99 -7.57 -3.66
CA GLY A 38 -9.38 -7.29 -2.29
C GLY A 38 -10.39 -6.14 -2.14
N LYS A 39 -11.16 -5.77 -3.18
CA LYS A 39 -12.11 -4.64 -3.16
C LYS A 39 -13.11 -4.64 -2.00
N GLN A 40 -13.45 -5.80 -1.44
CA GLN A 40 -14.28 -5.91 -0.23
C GLN A 40 -13.61 -5.33 1.03
N PHE A 41 -12.28 -5.28 1.06
CA PHE A 41 -11.48 -4.79 2.19
C PHE A 41 -10.98 -3.36 1.96
N TYR A 42 -10.44 -3.09 0.77
CA TYR A 42 -9.83 -1.81 0.42
C TYR A 42 -10.79 -0.86 -0.32
N GLY A 43 -11.89 -1.37 -0.87
CA GLY A 43 -12.88 -0.54 -1.55
C GLY A 43 -13.70 0.29 -0.57
N LYS A 44 -14.50 1.21 -1.12
CA LYS A 44 -15.36 2.11 -0.35
C LYS A 44 -16.20 1.37 0.71
N GLY A 45 -16.02 1.75 1.98
CA GLY A 45 -16.74 1.18 3.12
C GLY A 45 -16.10 -0.09 3.70
N GLY A 46 -15.01 -0.58 3.11
CA GLY A 46 -14.21 -1.66 3.68
C GLY A 46 -13.36 -1.20 4.87
N PRO A 47 -12.94 -2.14 5.73
CA PRO A 47 -12.14 -1.83 6.92
C PRO A 47 -10.79 -1.18 6.58
N TYR A 48 -10.24 -1.41 5.39
CA TYR A 48 -8.95 -0.88 4.94
C TYR A 48 -9.09 0.17 3.83
N ALA A 49 -10.28 0.77 3.67
CA ALA A 49 -10.53 1.78 2.66
C ALA A 49 -9.62 3.01 2.77
N ALA A 50 -9.08 3.31 3.96
CA ALA A 50 -8.14 4.41 4.16
C ALA A 50 -6.78 4.16 3.48
N LEU A 51 -6.43 2.90 3.18
CA LEU A 51 -5.16 2.51 2.53
C LEU A 51 -5.23 2.54 1.00
N ALA A 52 -6.44 2.60 0.44
CA ALA A 52 -6.66 2.56 -1.00
C ALA A 52 -6.12 3.81 -1.69
N GLY A 53 -5.30 3.61 -2.73
CA GLY A 53 -4.70 4.66 -3.53
C GLY A 53 -3.65 5.48 -2.79
N ARG A 54 -3.03 4.92 -1.75
CA ARG A 54 -2.05 5.61 -0.90
C ARG A 54 -0.92 4.68 -0.47
N ASP A 55 0.07 5.27 0.18
CA ASP A 55 1.13 4.54 0.86
C ASP A 55 0.65 4.02 2.22
N ALA A 56 0.60 2.70 2.33
CA ALA A 56 0.22 1.98 3.55
C ALA A 56 1.43 1.50 4.36
N THR A 57 2.66 1.74 3.89
CA THR A 57 3.90 1.33 4.58
C THR A 57 3.84 1.71 6.05
N ARG A 58 3.52 2.97 6.34
CA ARG A 58 3.41 3.46 7.72
C ARG A 58 2.30 2.76 8.52
N GLY A 59 1.12 2.61 7.93
CA GLY A 59 0.00 1.94 8.59
C GLY A 59 0.31 0.47 8.91
N LEU A 60 0.89 -0.25 7.96
CA LEU A 60 1.29 -1.64 8.13
C LEU A 60 2.41 -1.82 9.15
N CYS A 61 3.34 -0.87 9.18
CA CYS A 61 4.45 -0.81 10.12
C CYS A 61 3.97 -0.55 11.57
N LEU A 62 3.01 0.37 11.74
CA LEU A 62 2.42 0.72 13.04
C LEU A 62 1.23 -0.16 13.44
N PHE A 63 0.83 -1.12 12.60
CA PHE A 63 -0.40 -1.91 12.75
C PHE A 63 -1.66 -1.03 12.87
N GLU A 64 -1.66 0.11 12.21
CA GLU A 64 -2.77 1.06 12.18
C GLU A 64 -3.35 1.19 10.76
N VAL A 65 -4.67 1.34 10.65
CA VAL A 65 -5.32 1.59 9.35
C VAL A 65 -5.27 3.08 9.00
N ILE A 66 -4.05 3.59 8.88
CA ILE A 66 -3.76 4.95 8.45
C ILE A 66 -2.84 4.90 7.24
N ALA A 67 -3.19 5.67 6.22
CA ALA A 67 -2.30 5.93 5.12
C ALA A 67 -1.70 7.32 5.28
N SER A 68 -0.42 7.43 4.99
CA SER A 68 0.34 8.67 5.08
C SER A 68 0.96 8.93 3.72
N ASP A 69 0.82 10.14 3.22
CA ASP A 69 1.56 10.54 2.00
C ASP A 69 3.01 10.93 2.35
N GLU A 70 3.35 11.01 3.63
CA GLU A 70 4.72 11.20 4.09
C GLU A 70 5.50 9.88 4.01
N PRO A 71 6.64 9.85 3.30
CA PRO A 71 7.49 8.68 3.23
C PRO A 71 7.99 8.33 4.63
N ILE A 72 8.02 7.03 4.94
CA ILE A 72 8.65 6.56 6.16
C ILE A 72 10.15 6.46 5.93
N ASP A 73 10.93 6.99 6.88
CA ASP A 73 12.37 6.88 6.81
C ASP A 73 12.77 5.44 7.21
N ALA A 74 13.11 4.60 6.24
CA ALA A 74 13.47 3.20 6.49
C ALA A 74 14.65 3.06 7.48
N SER A 75 15.47 4.10 7.59
CA SER A 75 16.58 4.21 8.54
C SER A 75 16.14 4.46 9.99
N ALA A 76 14.95 5.04 10.18
CA ALA A 76 14.36 5.34 11.49
C ALA A 76 13.51 4.18 12.05
N LEU A 77 13.29 3.14 11.25
CA LEU A 77 12.51 1.98 11.64
C LEU A 77 13.29 1.08 12.61
N THR A 78 12.59 0.63 13.65
CA THR A 78 13.05 -0.42 14.55
C THR A 78 13.09 -1.78 13.85
N ASP A 79 13.81 -2.74 14.42
CA ASP A 79 13.91 -4.09 13.84
C ASP A 79 12.55 -4.78 13.73
N CYS A 80 11.67 -4.61 14.72
CA CYS A 80 10.31 -5.18 14.71
C CYS A 80 9.43 -4.58 13.61
N GLU A 81 9.53 -3.27 13.39
CA GLU A 81 8.83 -2.54 12.33
C GLU A 81 9.29 -2.98 10.94
N ARG A 82 10.60 -3.23 10.79
CA ARG A 82 11.19 -3.72 9.54
C ARG A 82 10.75 -5.15 9.23
N GLU A 83 10.79 -6.06 10.21
CA GLU A 83 10.27 -7.43 10.04
C GLU A 83 8.79 -7.43 9.65
N SER A 84 8.00 -6.53 10.24
CA SER A 84 6.59 -6.36 9.90
C SER A 84 6.41 -5.91 8.45
N LEU A 85 7.20 -4.94 7.99
CA LEU A 85 7.17 -4.48 6.60
C LEU A 85 7.59 -5.57 5.60
N GLU A 86 8.66 -6.30 5.88
CA GLU A 86 9.10 -7.42 5.02
C GLU A 86 8.03 -8.50 4.92
N HIS A 87 7.37 -8.81 6.04
CA HIS A 87 6.26 -9.76 6.07
C HIS A 87 5.09 -9.29 5.20
N TRP A 88 4.67 -8.03 5.33
CA TRP A 88 3.59 -7.49 4.50
C TRP A 88 3.98 -7.39 3.03
N SER A 89 5.20 -6.94 2.72
CA SER A 89 5.71 -6.88 1.34
C SER A 89 5.69 -8.25 0.68
N THR A 90 6.12 -9.30 1.41
CA THR A 90 6.07 -10.69 0.94
C THR A 90 4.63 -11.17 0.73
N PHE A 91 3.72 -10.83 1.64
CA PHE A 91 2.30 -11.16 1.52
C PHE A 91 1.69 -10.53 0.25
N TYR A 92 1.92 -9.23 0.02
CA TYR A 92 1.40 -8.53 -1.15
C TYR A 92 2.08 -8.92 -2.46
N ALA A 93 3.33 -9.37 -2.42
CA ALA A 93 4.02 -9.91 -3.59
C ALA A 93 3.46 -11.28 -4.04
N GLY A 94 2.70 -11.97 -3.18
CA GLY A 94 2.14 -13.29 -3.45
C GLY A 94 0.67 -13.30 -3.88
N ILE A 95 -0.02 -12.16 -3.91
CA ILE A 95 -1.44 -12.03 -4.27
C ILE A 95 -1.64 -11.35 -5.62
#